data_AF-A0A6L3AN81-F1
#
_entry.id   AF-A0A6L3AN81-F1
#
_cell.length_a   1.000
_cell.length_b   1.000
_cell.length_c   1.000
_cell.angle_alpha   90.00
_cell.angle_beta   90.00
_cell.angle_gamma   90.00
#
_symmetry.space_group_name_H-M   'P 1'
#
loop_
_entity.id
_entity.type
_entity.pdbx_description
1 polymer ?
#
loop_
_entity_poly.entity_id
_entity_poly.type
_entity_poly.pdbx_seq_one_letter_code
_entity_poly.pdbx_strand_id
1 'polypeptide(L)'
;MQNKETLSCCTENTCHIPVNPQEAQNLAEIIRERIKCKLNEFIETVELMNDVLEIDGISIDNEPCQEITERSRIKILNHKREDAVEVEIDTIIKTPLEILIPSLITGETEKLIGVTRIVGYYSRVQNWNKSKIGELRDRHKGNYAVGRQG
;
A
#
# COMPACT_ATOMS: atom_id res chain seq x y z
N MET A 1 17.92 -40.86 42.70
CA MET A 1 16.66 -40.36 42.10
C MET A 1 16.88 -38.89 41.77
N GLN A 2 17.42 -38.54 40.60
CA GLN A 2 16.75 -38.40 39.29
C GLN A 2 15.73 -37.24 39.21
N ASN A 3 16.23 -36.14 38.65
CA ASN A 3 15.66 -35.14 37.74
C ASN A 3 14.14 -35.05 37.49
N LYS A 4 13.64 -33.80 37.43
CA LYS A 4 13.13 -33.13 36.20
C LYS A 4 12.74 -31.67 36.56
N GLU A 5 13.52 -30.68 36.11
CA GLU A 5 13.35 -29.90 34.87
C GLU A 5 12.45 -28.67 35.03
N THR A 6 13.11 -27.52 35.06
CA THR A 6 12.68 -26.15 34.81
C THR A 6 11.81 -26.00 33.56
N LEU A 7 10.72 -25.22 33.65
CA LEU A 7 10.18 -24.48 32.50
C LEU A 7 9.86 -23.03 32.92
N SER A 8 10.83 -22.17 32.67
CA SER A 8 10.67 -20.73 32.51
C SER A 8 9.89 -20.49 31.22
N CYS A 9 8.66 -19.99 31.33
CA CYS A 9 7.85 -19.63 30.18
C CYS A 9 8.27 -18.24 29.67
N CYS A 10 9.31 -18.24 28.85
CA CYS A 10 9.61 -17.30 27.76
C CYS A 10 9.29 -15.80 27.99
N THR A 11 10.30 -15.06 28.43
CA THR A 11 10.42 -13.61 28.20
C THR A 11 10.81 -13.36 26.74
N GLU A 12 10.03 -12.55 26.04
CA GLU A 12 10.38 -11.76 24.84
C GLU A 12 11.62 -12.22 24.05
N ASN A 13 11.48 -13.30 23.29
CA ASN A 13 12.32 -13.49 22.11
C ASN A 13 11.61 -12.81 20.95
N THR A 14 11.89 -11.52 20.73
CA THR A 14 11.97 -11.03 19.36
C THR A 14 12.92 -11.98 18.64
N CYS A 15 12.39 -12.77 17.71
CA CYS A 15 13.24 -13.56 16.82
C CYS A 15 14.10 -12.55 16.05
N HIS A 16 15.29 -12.24 16.57
CA HIS A 16 16.39 -11.66 15.81
C HIS A 16 16.80 -12.73 14.82
N ILE A 17 16.03 -12.90 13.74
CA ILE A 17 16.55 -13.49 12.53
C ILE A 17 17.59 -12.48 12.08
N PRO A 18 18.90 -12.80 12.11
CA PRO A 18 19.90 -11.91 11.55
C PRO A 18 19.59 -11.80 10.06
N VAL A 19 18.99 -10.67 9.67
CA VAL A 19 18.78 -10.38 8.25
C VAL A 19 20.17 -10.23 7.66
N ASN A 20 20.54 -11.14 6.78
CA ASN A 20 21.81 -11.10 6.08
C ASN A 20 21.93 -9.73 5.38
N PRO A 21 22.95 -8.90 5.70
CA PRO A 21 23.08 -7.57 5.13
C PRO A 21 23.07 -7.57 3.59
N GLN A 22 23.62 -8.61 2.97
CA GLN A 22 23.61 -8.76 1.52
C GLN A 22 22.21 -9.04 0.97
N GLU A 23 21.41 -9.87 1.65
CA GLU A 23 20.02 -10.15 1.27
C GLU A 23 19.14 -8.91 1.44
N ALA A 24 19.33 -8.15 2.52
CA ALA A 24 18.63 -6.88 2.74
C ALA A 24 18.94 -5.85 1.65
N GLN A 25 20.22 -5.74 1.25
CA GLN A 25 20.64 -4.85 0.17
C GLN A 25 20.06 -5.29 -1.18
N ASN A 26 20.09 -6.59 -1.48
CA ASN A 26 19.52 -7.13 -2.72
C ASN A 26 18.02 -6.90 -2.79
N LEU A 27 17.29 -7.12 -1.68
CA LEU A 27 15.85 -6.86 -1.61
C LEU A 27 15.55 -5.37 -1.81
N ALA A 28 16.32 -4.48 -1.16
CA ALA A 28 16.16 -3.04 -1.34
C ALA A 28 16.36 -2.63 -2.81
N GLU A 29 17.34 -3.22 -3.49
CA GLU A 29 17.59 -2.94 -4.90
C GLU A 29 16.46 -3.41 -5.82
N ILE A 30 15.94 -4.62 -5.59
CA ILE A 30 14.78 -5.14 -6.33
C ILE A 30 13.55 -4.23 -6.13
N ILE A 31 13.32 -3.77 -4.90
CA ILE A 31 12.21 -2.84 -4.60
C ILE A 31 12.41 -1.50 -5.31
N ARG A 32 13.63 -0.93 -5.28
CA ARG A 32 13.95 0.31 -5.98
C ARG A 32 13.69 0.20 -7.47
N GLU A 33 14.21 -0.84 -8.12
CA GLU A 33 14.01 -1.06 -9.55
C GLU A 33 12.53 -1.26 -9.87
N ARG A 34 11.77 -1.97 -9.04
CA ARG A 34 10.33 -2.15 -9.24
C ARG A 34 9.57 -0.82 -9.16
N ILE A 35 9.89 0.03 -8.18
CA ILE A 35 9.29 1.35 -8.02
C ILE A 35 9.65 2.24 -9.21
N LYS A 36 10.93 2.26 -9.60
CA LYS A 36 11.42 3.03 -10.74
C LYS A 36 10.72 2.64 -12.04
N CYS A 37 10.59 1.34 -12.32
CA CYS A 37 9.84 0.85 -13.48
C CYS A 37 8.39 1.35 -13.47
N LYS A 38 7.71 1.33 -12.31
CA LYS A 38 6.33 1.78 -12.20
C LYS A 38 6.17 3.28 -12.44
N LEU A 39 7.10 4.09 -11.92
CA LEU A 39 7.09 5.54 -12.14
C LEU A 39 7.40 5.89 -13.59
N ASN A 40 8.35 5.21 -14.23
CA ASN A 40 8.66 5.40 -15.64
C ASN A 40 7.47 5.03 -16.53
N GLU A 41 6.83 3.88 -16.28
CA GLU A 41 5.64 3.44 -17.01
C GLU A 41 4.50 4.48 -16.91
N PHE A 42 4.32 5.08 -15.72
CA PHE A 42 3.39 6.16 -15.51
C PHE A 42 3.74 7.41 -16.34
N ILE A 43 4.98 7.88 -16.28
CA ILE A 43 5.47 9.05 -17.02
C ILE A 43 5.29 8.84 -18.53
N GLU A 44 5.78 7.71 -19.05
CA GLU A 44 5.65 7.37 -20.47
C GLU A 44 4.18 7.38 -20.93
N THR A 45 3.28 6.84 -20.11
CA THR A 45 1.84 6.82 -20.43
C THR A 45 1.26 8.24 -20.49
N VAL A 46 1.64 9.12 -19.57
CA VAL A 46 1.16 10.52 -19.58
C VAL A 46 1.75 11.29 -20.77
N GLU A 47 3.04 11.13 -21.05
CA GLU A 47 3.72 11.77 -22.19
C GLU A 47 3.12 11.35 -23.54
N LEU A 48 2.71 10.07 -23.69
CA LEU A 48 2.01 9.58 -24.87
C LEU A 48 0.61 10.20 -25.06
N MET A 49 0.05 10.80 -24.01
CA MET A 49 -1.29 11.41 -23.98
C MET A 49 -1.23 12.91 -23.67
N ASN A 50 -0.18 13.60 -24.14
CA ASN A 50 0.10 15.00 -23.79
C ASN A 50 -1.00 16.00 -24.20
N ASP A 51 -1.90 15.63 -25.10
CA ASP A 51 -3.08 16.41 -25.47
C ASP A 51 -4.20 16.35 -24.42
N VAL A 52 -4.12 15.40 -23.48
CA VAL A 52 -5.10 15.19 -22.41
C VAL A 52 -4.50 15.45 -21.04
N LEU A 53 -3.33 14.88 -20.74
CA LEU A 53 -2.66 14.99 -19.45
C LEU A 53 -1.22 15.45 -19.62
N GLU A 54 -0.75 16.33 -18.74
CA GLU A 54 0.63 16.82 -18.74
C GLU A 54 1.19 16.88 -17.32
N ILE A 55 2.45 16.48 -17.14
CA ILE A 55 3.15 16.60 -15.86
C ILE A 55 3.70 18.03 -15.75
N ASP A 56 3.14 18.83 -14.84
CA ASP A 56 3.58 20.22 -14.58
C ASP A 56 4.84 20.25 -13.70
N GLY A 57 4.92 19.32 -12.74
CA GLY A 57 6.04 19.25 -11.82
C GLY A 57 5.68 18.58 -10.49
N ILE A 58 6.45 18.92 -9.45
CA ILE A 58 6.28 18.39 -8.10
C ILE A 58 5.88 19.53 -7.17
N SER A 59 4.87 19.28 -6.34
CA SER A 59 4.35 20.24 -5.37
C SER A 59 4.21 19.65 -3.97
N ILE A 60 4.19 20.53 -2.97
CA ILE A 60 3.80 20.21 -1.60
C ILE A 60 2.73 21.22 -1.21
N ASP A 61 1.55 20.73 -0.84
CA ASP A 61 0.43 21.58 -0.41
C ASP A 61 0.08 22.70 -1.44
N ASN A 62 0.09 22.38 -2.74
CA ASN A 62 -0.10 23.30 -3.88
C ASN A 62 1.04 24.25 -4.22
N GLU A 63 2.14 24.21 -3.46
CA GLU A 63 3.31 25.04 -3.73
C GLU A 63 4.38 24.23 -4.46
N PRO A 64 4.99 24.74 -5.55
CA PRO A 64 6.09 24.07 -6.23
C PRO A 64 7.25 23.81 -5.27
N CYS A 65 7.81 22.60 -5.30
CA CYS A 65 8.94 22.24 -4.45
C CYS A 65 10.17 21.83 -5.28
N GLN A 66 11.35 22.27 -4.85
CA GLN A 66 12.64 21.88 -5.45
C GLN A 66 13.20 20.60 -4.80
N GLU A 67 12.88 20.36 -3.54
CA GLU A 67 13.29 19.18 -2.79
C GLU A 67 12.12 18.19 -2.67
N ILE A 68 12.39 16.93 -3.05
CA ILE A 68 11.41 15.86 -2.95
C ILE A 68 11.36 15.37 -1.50
N THR A 69 10.18 15.43 -0.90
CA THR A 69 9.90 14.94 0.46
C THR A 69 8.81 13.88 0.42
N GLU A 70 8.53 13.23 1.55
CA GLU A 70 7.42 12.26 1.65
C GLU A 70 6.03 12.88 1.39
N ARG A 71 5.93 14.21 1.51
CA ARG A 71 4.69 14.95 1.25
C ARG A 71 4.57 15.45 -0.18
N SER A 72 5.61 15.24 -0.99
CA SER A 72 5.62 15.65 -2.39
C SER A 72 4.57 14.90 -3.19
N ARG A 73 3.84 15.66 -3.99
CA ARG A 73 2.84 15.18 -4.94
C ARG A 73 3.30 15.54 -6.35
N ILE A 74 2.88 14.75 -7.33
CA ILE A 74 3.06 15.08 -8.74
C ILE A 74 1.84 15.87 -9.18
N LYS A 75 2.08 17.07 -9.71
CA LYS A 75 1.03 17.93 -10.26
C LYS A 75 0.83 17.60 -11.72
N ILE A 76 -0.42 17.35 -12.07
CA ILE A 76 -0.84 16.94 -13.42
C ILE A 76 -1.89 17.92 -13.92
N LEU A 77 -1.68 18.47 -15.10
CA LEU A 77 -2.65 19.28 -15.81
C LEU A 77 -3.56 18.35 -16.61
N ASN A 78 -4.87 18.60 -16.55
CA ASN A 78 -5.84 17.94 -17.40
C ASN A 78 -6.43 18.96 -18.37
N HIS A 79 -5.96 18.89 -19.62
CA HIS A 79 -6.32 19.82 -20.68
C HIS A 79 -7.78 19.68 -21.13
N LYS A 80 -8.41 18.50 -20.92
CA LYS A 80 -9.84 18.29 -21.25
C LYS A 80 -10.79 18.91 -20.24
N ARG A 81 -10.37 19.00 -18.98
CA ARG A 81 -11.18 19.52 -17.88
C ARG A 81 -10.78 20.93 -17.45
N GLU A 82 -9.70 21.46 -18.01
CA GLU A 82 -9.12 22.76 -17.66
C GLU A 82 -8.83 22.89 -16.16
N ASP A 83 -8.37 21.79 -15.55
CA ASP A 83 -8.01 21.74 -14.13
C ASP A 83 -6.65 21.07 -13.90
N ALA A 84 -6.20 21.13 -12.64
CA ALA A 84 -4.97 20.49 -12.19
C ALA A 84 -5.28 19.58 -11.00
N VAL A 85 -4.59 18.44 -10.95
CA VAL A 85 -4.73 17.43 -9.89
C VAL A 85 -3.37 17.11 -9.30
N GLU A 86 -3.29 17.04 -7.98
CA GLU A 86 -2.10 16.59 -7.26
C GLU A 86 -2.23 15.12 -6.87
N VAL A 87 -1.28 14.29 -7.29
CA VAL A 87 -1.27 12.85 -7.06
C VAL A 87 -0.12 12.47 -6.13
N GLU A 88 -0.40 11.70 -5.08
CA GLU A 88 0.65 11.17 -4.21
C GLU A 88 1.49 10.13 -4.96
N ILE A 89 2.81 10.17 -4.79
CA ILE A 89 3.74 9.19 -5.39
C ILE A 89 3.35 7.76 -5.00
N ASP A 90 2.95 7.56 -3.75
CA ASP A 90 2.46 6.29 -3.23
C ASP A 90 1.22 5.77 -3.98
N THR A 91 0.34 6.68 -4.43
CA THR A 91 -0.85 6.32 -5.22
C THR A 91 -0.43 5.77 -6.58
N ILE A 92 0.57 6.37 -7.22
CA ILE A 92 1.12 5.92 -8.52
C ILE A 92 1.77 4.54 -8.37
N ILE A 93 2.50 4.30 -7.29
CA ILE A 93 3.18 3.02 -7.05
C ILE A 93 2.15 1.91 -6.75
N LYS A 94 1.10 2.20 -5.99
CA LYS A 94 0.15 1.20 -5.47
C LYS A 94 -1.03 0.92 -6.40
N THR A 95 -1.40 1.86 -7.26
CA THR A 95 -2.59 1.75 -8.11
C THR A 95 -2.21 1.25 -9.51
N PRO A 96 -2.89 0.24 -10.07
CA PRO A 96 -2.72 -0.15 -11.47
C PRO A 96 -2.97 1.04 -12.42
N LEU A 97 -2.11 1.21 -13.43
CA LEU A 97 -2.20 2.34 -14.36
C LEU A 97 -3.49 2.36 -15.18
N GLU A 98 -4.00 1.17 -15.52
CA GLU A 98 -5.30 0.98 -16.17
C GLU A 98 -6.49 1.56 -15.38
N ILE A 99 -6.33 1.77 -14.07
CA ILE A 99 -7.34 2.41 -13.21
C ILE A 99 -6.97 3.87 -12.95
N LEU A 100 -5.69 4.14 -12.67
CA LEU A 100 -5.22 5.48 -12.32
C LEU A 100 -5.39 6.47 -13.47
N ILE A 101 -4.98 6.12 -14.69
CA ILE A 101 -5.02 7.04 -15.84
C ILE A 101 -6.44 7.47 -16.18
N PRO A 102 -7.44 6.56 -16.32
CA PRO A 102 -8.83 6.98 -16.50
C PRO A 102 -9.36 7.84 -15.35
N SER A 103 -8.95 7.57 -14.11
CA SER A 103 -9.36 8.37 -12.95
C SER A 103 -8.83 9.81 -13.03
N LEU A 104 -7.60 10.01 -13.53
CA LEU A 104 -7.01 11.34 -13.74
C LEU A 104 -7.71 12.08 -14.89
N ILE A 105 -8.08 11.37 -15.96
CA ILE A 105 -8.77 11.93 -17.11
C ILE A 105 -10.18 12.37 -16.73
N THR A 106 -10.94 11.50 -16.06
CA THR A 106 -12.38 11.69 -15.79
C THR A 106 -12.64 12.44 -14.48
N GLY A 107 -11.74 12.32 -13.50
CA GLY A 107 -11.94 12.78 -12.13
C GLY A 107 -12.73 11.81 -11.26
N GLU A 108 -13.19 10.71 -11.84
CA GLU A 108 -13.92 9.68 -11.12
C GLU A 108 -12.91 8.71 -10.51
N THR A 109 -12.96 8.55 -9.18
CA THR A 109 -12.14 7.56 -8.48
C THR A 109 -13.03 6.44 -7.99
N GLU A 110 -12.80 5.21 -8.48
CA GLU A 110 -13.46 4.05 -7.89
C GLU A 110 -12.78 3.72 -6.55
N LYS A 111 -13.39 4.15 -5.46
CA LYS A 111 -12.97 3.73 -4.13
C LYS A 111 -13.30 2.25 -3.95
N LEU A 112 -12.29 1.38 -4.03
CA LEU A 112 -12.45 -0.04 -3.70
C LEU A 112 -12.88 -0.17 -2.23
N ILE A 113 -14.09 -0.70 -2.02
CA ILE A 113 -14.63 -0.96 -0.69
C ILE A 113 -14.43 -2.43 -0.37
N GLY A 114 -13.62 -2.73 0.64
CA GLY A 114 -13.51 -4.09 1.17
C GLY A 114 -14.83 -4.50 1.82
N VAL A 115 -15.49 -5.51 1.26
CA VAL A 115 -16.71 -6.10 1.81
C VAL A 115 -16.45 -7.56 2.12
N THR A 116 -16.80 -8.02 3.31
CA THR A 116 -16.71 -9.44 3.65
C THR A 116 -17.84 -9.85 4.59
N ARG A 117 -18.12 -11.16 4.63
CA ARG A 117 -19.26 -11.70 5.36
C ARG A 117 -18.96 -11.83 6.85
N ILE A 118 -19.86 -11.32 7.67
CA ILE A 118 -19.83 -11.45 9.13
C ILE A 118 -21.20 -11.86 9.63
N VAL A 119 -21.26 -12.93 10.43
CA VAL A 119 -22.49 -13.49 11.02
C VAL A 119 -23.67 -13.60 10.04
N GLY A 120 -23.38 -13.93 8.78
CA GLY A 120 -24.42 -14.17 7.76
C GLY A 120 -24.62 -13.05 6.74
N TYR A 121 -24.16 -11.83 6.99
CA TYR A 121 -24.39 -10.67 6.12
C TYR A 121 -23.09 -10.06 5.58
N TYR A 122 -23.14 -9.46 4.39
CA TYR A 122 -22.04 -8.68 3.84
C TYR A 122 -21.93 -7.34 4.57
N SER A 123 -20.72 -6.99 5.01
CA SER A 123 -20.44 -5.70 5.64
C SER A 123 -19.16 -5.09 5.08
N ARG A 124 -19.12 -3.76 5.01
CA ARG A 124 -17.90 -3.01 4.71
C ARG A 124 -16.92 -3.19 5.87
N VAL A 125 -15.70 -3.62 5.55
CA VAL A 125 -14.62 -3.88 6.52
C VAL A 125 -14.15 -2.59 7.21
N GLN A 126 -14.24 -1.44 6.52
CA GLN A 126 -13.82 -0.14 7.04
C GLN A 126 -14.60 0.31 8.29
N ASN A 127 -15.82 -0.20 8.47
CA ASN A 127 -16.68 0.14 9.61
C ASN A 127 -16.54 -0.84 10.78
N TRP A 128 -15.60 -1.77 10.71
CA TRP A 128 -15.43 -2.80 11.74
C TRP A 128 -14.63 -2.27 12.93
N ASN A 129 -15.07 -2.62 14.14
CA ASN A 129 -14.30 -2.36 15.35
C ASN A 129 -13.02 -3.24 15.40
N LYS A 130 -12.12 -2.93 16.34
CA LYS A 130 -10.82 -3.62 16.47
C LYS A 130 -10.95 -5.15 16.61
N SER A 131 -11.97 -5.65 17.33
CA SER A 131 -12.17 -7.08 17.51
C SER A 131 -12.55 -7.80 16.21
N LYS A 132 -13.36 -7.17 15.34
CA LYS A 132 -13.72 -7.74 14.04
C LYS A 132 -12.61 -7.68 13.00
N ILE A 133 -11.73 -6.67 13.07
CA ILE A 133 -10.50 -6.64 12.27
C ILE A 133 -9.55 -7.77 12.68
N GLY A 134 -9.43 -8.04 13.99
CA GLY A 134 -8.67 -9.19 14.51
C GLY A 134 -9.23 -10.52 13.99
N GLU A 135 -10.54 -10.70 14.07
CA GLU A 135 -11.21 -11.90 13.54
C GLU A 135 -10.94 -12.11 12.04
N LEU A 136 -10.99 -11.05 11.22
CA LEU A 136 -10.66 -11.13 9.79
C LEU A 136 -9.22 -11.61 9.56
N ARG A 137 -8.27 -11.07 10.33
CA ARG A 137 -6.86 -11.44 10.27
C ARG A 137 -6.67 -12.92 10.60
N ASP A 138 -7.35 -13.43 11.62
CA ASP A 138 -7.25 -14.83 12.03
C ASP A 138 -7.91 -15.77 11.00
N ARG A 139 -9.03 -15.36 10.40
CA ARG A 139 -9.64 -16.08 9.28
C ARG A 139 -8.70 -16.20 8.08
N HIS A 140 -8.00 -15.12 7.74
CA HIS A 140 -7.03 -15.13 6.63
C HIS A 140 -5.82 -16.04 6.91
N LYS A 141 -5.46 -16.24 8.19
CA LYS A 141 -4.42 -17.22 8.58
C LYS A 141 -4.89 -18.67 8.49
N GLY A 142 -6.19 -18.91 8.40
CA GLY A 142 -6.77 -20.25 8.26
C GLY A 142 -6.66 -21.14 9.49
N ASN A 143 -6.17 -20.64 10.63
CA ASN A 143 -6.04 -21.41 11.86
C ASN A 143 -7.30 -21.26 12.74
N TYR A 144 -8.30 -22.10 12.46
CA TYR A 144 -9.56 -22.12 13.20
C TYR A 144 -9.53 -23.00 14.46
N ALA A 145 -8.35 -23.46 14.88
CA ALA A 145 -8.23 -24.39 15.99
C ALA A 145 -8.57 -23.70 17.31
N VAL A 146 -9.74 -24.02 17.86
CA VAL A 146 -10.03 -23.80 19.27
C VAL A 146 -9.33 -24.89 20.07
N GLY A 147 -8.35 -24.49 20.89
CA GLY A 147 -7.65 -25.41 21.78
C GLY A 147 -8.65 -26.19 22.62
N ARG A 148 -8.65 -27.51 22.47
CA ARG A 148 -9.42 -28.43 23.30
C ARG A 148 -8.84 -28.37 24.72
N GLN A 149 -9.38 -27.51 25.57
CA GLN A 149 -9.12 -27.59 26.99
C GLN A 149 -9.86 -28.83 27.52
N GLY A 150 -9.08 -29.75 28.08
CA GLY A 150 -9.52 -31.03 28.62
C GLY A 150 -10.31 -30.91 29.91
#